data_AF-F4B6C3-F1
#
_entry.id   AF-F4B6C3-F1
#
_cell.length_a   1.000
_cell.length_b   1.000
_cell.length_c   1.000
_cell.angle_alpha   90.00
_cell.angle_beta   90.00
_cell.angle_gamma   90.00
#
_symmetry.space_group_name_H-M   'P 1'
#
loop_
_entity.id
_entity.type
_entity.pdbx_description
1 polymer ?
#
loop_
_entity_poly.entity_id
_entity_poly.type
_entity_poly.pdbx_seq_one_letter_code
_entity_poly.pdbx_strand_id
1 'polypeptide(L)' 'MAKRVLLKCELCGQVFASNSLYYQHKVLQHSDYKPIVKEDGYECPICHEKRKRLEPMLTHMGLQHLINNPIRIEIVQ' A
#
# COMPACT_ATOMS: atom_id res chain seq x y z
N MET A 1 23.72 -10.49 -13.56
CA MET A 1 23.47 -9.89 -12.24
C MET A 1 22.00 -9.50 -12.20
N ALA A 2 21.22 -10.11 -11.30
CA ALA A 2 19.81 -9.79 -11.15
C ALA A 2 19.69 -8.60 -10.20
N LYS A 3 19.07 -7.50 -10.66
CA LYS A 3 18.79 -6.33 -9.80
C LYS A 3 17.44 -6.55 -9.12
N ARG A 4 17.41 -6.51 -7.79
CA ARG A 4 16.17 -6.54 -7.01
C ARG A 4 15.99 -5.23 -6.28
N VAL A 5 14.81 -4.62 -6.44
CA VAL A 5 14.43 -3.41 -5.70
C VAL A 5 13.54 -3.80 -4.53
N LEU A 6 13.93 -3.40 -3.32
CA LEU A 6 13.09 -3.45 -2.12
C LEU A 6 12.60 -2.04 -1.77
N LEU A 7 11.50 -1.99 -1.04
CA LEU A 7 10.83 -0.75 -0.66
C LEU A 7 10.88 -0.61 0.85
N LYS A 8 11.56 0.41 1.35
CA LYS A 8 11.62 0.70 2.78
C LYS A 8 10.62 1.78 3.16
N CYS A 9 9.84 1.51 4.20
CA CYS A 9 8.97 2.49 4.83
C CYS A 9 9.81 3.57 5.52
N GLU A 10 9.57 4.81 5.16
CA GLU A 10 10.23 5.98 5.76
C GLU A 10 9.78 6.23 7.21
N LEU A 11 8.57 5.80 7.58
CA LEU A 11 7.98 6.08 8.90
C LEU A 11 8.43 5.08 9.96
N CYS A 12 8.55 3.79 9.61
CA CYS A 12 8.90 2.73 10.57
C CYS A 12 10.12 1.89 10.16
N GLY A 13 10.69 2.11 8.98
CA GLY A 13 11.88 1.41 8.52
C GLY A 13 11.67 -0.03 8.01
N GLN A 14 10.44 -0.58 8.04
CA GLN A 14 10.16 -1.91 7.51
C GLN A 14 10.44 -2.00 5.99
N VAL A 15 10.91 -3.16 5.54
CA VAL A 15 11.31 -3.39 4.15
C VAL A 15 10.39 -4.41 3.48
N PHE A 16 9.93 -4.09 2.28
CA PHE A 16 8.97 -4.87 1.51
C PHE A 16 9.53 -5.27 0.15
N ALA A 17 9.18 -6.47 -0.29
CA ALA A 17 9.60 -7.01 -1.58
C ALA A 17 8.73 -6.55 -2.76
N SER A 18 7.59 -5.90 -2.51
CA SER A 18 6.67 -5.46 -3.56
C SER A 18 5.91 -4.18 -3.18
N ASN A 19 5.45 -3.45 -4.20
CA ASN A 19 4.64 -2.24 -4.02
C ASN A 19 3.34 -2.52 -3.27
N SER A 20 2.63 -3.61 -3.60
CA SER A 20 1.34 -3.91 -2.96
C SER A 20 1.49 -4.11 -1.45
N LEU A 21 2.52 -4.85 -1.01
CA LEU A 21 2.78 -5.05 0.42
C LEU A 21 3.14 -3.74 1.12
N TYR A 22 3.96 -2.91 0.48
CA TYR A 22 4.32 -1.59 1.00
C TYR A 22 3.10 -0.68 1.20
N TYR A 23 2.23 -0.56 0.19
CA TYR A 23 1.06 0.31 0.27
C TYR A 23 -0.01 -0.22 1.22
N GLN A 24 -0.22 -1.55 1.27
CA GLN A 24 -1.09 -2.16 2.27
C GLN A 24 -0.60 -1.86 3.69
N HIS A 25 0.69 -2.02 3.95
CA HIS A 25 1.31 -1.64 5.21
C HIS A 25 1.05 -0.15 5.52
N LYS A 26 1.31 0.75 4.57
CA LYS A 26 1.15 2.19 4.80
C LYS A 26 -0.29 2.55 5.15
N VAL A 27 -1.28 2.01 4.44
CA VAL A 27 -2.69 2.26 4.74
C VAL A 27 -3.08 1.71 6.12
N LEU A 28 -2.59 0.52 6.49
CA LEU A 28 -2.99 -0.11 7.74
C LEU A 28 -2.30 0.48 8.98
N GLN A 29 -1.04 0.92 8.84
CA GLN A 29 -0.20 1.31 9.98
C GLN A 29 0.01 2.82 10.10
N HIS A 30 -0.16 3.56 8.99
CA HIS A 30 0.29 4.95 8.88
C HIS A 30 -0.72 5.87 8.17
N SER A 31 -1.98 5.44 8.05
CA SER A 31 -3.06 6.24 7.49
C SER A 31 -4.25 6.27 8.44
N ASP A 32 -4.88 7.43 8.54
CA ASP A 32 -6.12 7.60 9.30
C ASP A 32 -7.34 7.09 8.52
N TYR A 33 -7.22 6.96 7.19
CA TYR A 33 -8.29 6.46 6.33
C TYR A 33 -8.29 4.94 6.27
N LYS A 34 -9.48 4.34 6.46
CA LYS A 34 -9.73 2.89 6.30
C LYS A 34 -10.86 2.64 5.31
N PRO A 35 -10.81 1.54 4.54
CA PRO A 35 -11.91 1.17 3.66
C PRO A 35 -13.24 1.07 4.41
N ILE A 36 -14.31 1.54 3.79
CA ILE A 36 -15.67 1.32 4.27
C ILE A 36 -16.05 -0.12 3.93
N VAL A 37 -16.45 -0.90 4.94
CA VAL A 37 -16.93 -2.27 4.73
C VAL A 37 -18.39 -2.22 4.24
N LYS A 38 -18.67 -2.92 3.15
CA LYS A 38 -20.01 -3.13 2.59
C LYS A 38 -20.32 -4.62 2.58
N GLU A 39 -21.59 -4.98 2.39
CA GLU A 39 -22.03 -6.37 2.34
C GLU A 39 -21.32 -7.18 1.24
N ASP A 40 -21.03 -6.57 0.09
CA ASP A 40 -20.44 -7.20 -1.09
C ASP A 40 -18.95 -6.83 -1.33
N GLY A 41 -18.32 -6.17 -0.36
CA GLY A 41 -16.90 -5.83 -0.44
C GLY A 41 -16.49 -4.58 0.33
N TYR A 42 -15.69 -3.75 -0.30
CA TYR A 42 -15.05 -2.59 0.30
C TYR A 42 -15.19 -1.38 -0.62
N GLU A 43 -15.43 -0.22 -0.02
CA GLU A 43 -15.54 1.06 -0.70
C GLU A 43 -14.47 2.03 -0.19
N CYS A 44 -13.83 2.74 -1.11
CA CYS A 44 -12.83 3.75 -0.77
C CYS A 44 -13.54 4.97 -0.18
N PRO A 45 -13.20 5.42 1.05
CA PRO A 45 -13.85 6.59 1.67
C PRO A 45 -13.50 7.92 1.00
N ILE A 46 -12.51 7.94 0.10
CA ILE A 46 -11.99 9.17 -0.52
C ILE A 46 -12.59 9.38 -1.91
N CYS A 47 -12.69 8.32 -2.72
CA CYS A 47 -13.17 8.42 -4.11
C CYS A 47 -14.32 7.46 -4.44
N HIS A 48 -14.86 6.73 -3.46
CA HIS A 48 -16.01 5.83 -3.60
C HIS A 48 -15.82 4.65 -4.58
N GLU A 49 -14.59 4.36 -4.99
CA GLU A 49 -14.23 3.17 -5.77
C GLU A 49 -14.57 1.90 -4.97
N LYS A 50 -15.09 0.87 -5.65
CA LYS A 50 -15.47 -0.40 -5.02
C LYS A 50 -14.53 -1.55 -5.39
N ARG A 51 -14.17 -2.38 -4.43
CA ARG A 51 -13.40 -3.62 -4.63
C ARG A 51 -14.02 -4.74 -3.82
N LYS A 52 -14.03 -5.96 -4.38
CA LYS A 52 -14.56 -7.16 -3.69
C LYS A 52 -13.68 -7.67 -2.54
N ARG A 53 -12.41 -7.26 -2.49
CA ARG A 53 -11.43 -7.75 -1.50
C ARG A 53 -10.69 -6.58 -0.86
N LEU A 54 -10.21 -6.81 0.36
CA LEU A 54 -9.53 -5.80 1.17
C LEU A 54 -8.16 -5.44 0.60
N GLU A 55 -7.33 -6.42 0.22
CA GLU A 55 -5.94 -6.19 -0.21
C GLU A 55 -5.84 -5.30 -1.45
N PRO A 56 -6.66 -5.49 -2.51
CA PRO A 56 -6.72 -4.56 -3.63
C PRO A 56 -7.26 -3.17 -3.25
N MET A 57 -8.16 -3.08 -2.27
CA MET A 57 -8.68 -1.79 -1.79
C MET A 57 -7.62 -1.00 -1.02
N LEU A 58 -6.90 -1.65 -0.10
CA LEU A 58 -5.77 -1.05 0.60
C LEU A 58 -4.68 -0.62 -0.39
N THR A 59 -4.38 -1.46 -1.39
CA THR A 59 -3.41 -1.11 -2.44
C THR A 59 -3.88 0.11 -3.26
N HIS A 60 -5.18 0.17 -3.60
CA HIS A 60 -5.78 1.33 -4.26
C HIS A 60 -5.61 2.60 -3.41
N MET A 61 -5.99 2.55 -2.13
CA MET A 61 -5.90 3.70 -1.24
C MET A 61 -4.46 4.20 -1.10
N GLY A 62 -3.51 3.28 -0.94
CA GLY A 62 -2.10 3.63 -0.83
C GLY A 62 -1.53 4.24 -2.11
N LEU A 63 -1.89 3.71 -3.29
CA LEU A 63 -1.38 4.21 -4.57
C LEU A 63 -2.04 5.51 -5.04
N GLN A 64 -3.31 5.72 -4.73
CA GLN A 64 -4.09 6.82 -5.31
C GLN A 64 -4.24 8.00 -4.36
N HIS A 65 -4.25 7.76 -3.04
CA HIS A 65 -4.65 8.78 -2.07
C HIS A 65 -3.60 9.05 -0.99
N LEU A 66 -2.53 8.25 -0.93
CA LEU A 66 -1.43 8.52 -0.02
C LEU A 66 -0.23 9.07 -0.79
N ILE A 67 0.03 10.37 -0.62
CA ILE A 67 1.30 10.99 -0.97
C ILE A 67 2.34 10.38 -0.02
N ASN A 68 3.23 9.51 -0.50
CA ASN A 68 4.63 9.35 -0.07
C ASN A 68 5.19 8.10 -0.75
N ASN A 69 6.39 8.25 -1.31
CA ASN A 69 7.06 7.23 -2.07
C ASN A 69 7.99 6.40 -1.17
N PRO A 70 8.07 5.08 -1.36
CA PRO A 70 9.01 4.25 -0.63
C PRO A 70 10.45 4.64 -0.93
N ILE A 71 11.34 4.52 0.07
CA ILE A 71 12.79 4.54 -0.16
C ILE A 71 13.15 3.26 -0.94
N ARG A 72 13.71 3.42 -2.15
CA ARG A 72 14.12 2.29 -2.99
C ARG A 72 15.50 1.79 -2.57
N ILE A 73 15.59 0.51 -2.26
CA ILE A 73 16.85 -0.18 -1.95
C ILE A 73 17.17 -1.10 -3.11
N GLU A 74 18.24 -0.82 -3.85
CA GLU A 74 18.73 -1.68 -4.93
C GLU A 74 19.73 -2.70 -4.38
N ILE A 75 19.45 -3.98 -4.57
CA ILE A 75 20.35 -5.07 -4.23
C ILE A 75 20.86 -5.67 -5.54
N VAL A 76 22.18 -5.71 -5.68
CA VAL A 76 22.87 -6.36 -6.81
C VAL A 76 23.41 -7.70 -6.31
N GLN A 77 22.98 -8.80 -6.95
CA GLN A 77 23.53 -10.14 -6.78
C GLN A 77 24.28 -10.58 -8.04
#